data_AF-A0A956IUU4-F1
#
_entry.id   AF-A0A956IUU4-F1
#
_cell.length_a   1.000
_cell.length_b   1.000
_cell.length_c   1.000
_cell.angle_alpha   90.00
_cell.angle_beta   90.00
_cell.angle_gamma   90.00
#
_symmetry.space_group_name_H-M   'P 1'
#
loop_
_entity.id
_entity.type
_entity.pdbx_description
1 polymer ?
#
loop_
_entity_poly.entity_id
_entity_poly.type
_entity_poly.pdbx_seq_one_letter_code
_entity_poly.pdbx_strand_id
1 'polypeptide(L)'
;MSFDARKNEVLAAFDAQPWDPREGPLLRRILENYFRARENRLRSHAKLLDVGRRKPVFKQWLDDTMNGIRRVGVEFERAAAGGEWFATIAAEEHAFALRIYRCEVAKHRDRMVAQSEALELAKKEFDAKWRRIKEQDAKIDEKLKKAADAYEKILNESAHAAAKVEKDARAKLVDQVGEVVGVALKFVDLGTVETIIKQGIKALSKALDDLGGRRLEIFALLSLEEQVMASFKEAREIVDEFLEDNGYPEIKEAWADANKAAESLEKQMLTDGQRRDAAELGKALKDELARVFSAAERSYKDFARQHEHLFFGPLGSGYVQELMEDDRWKEHSREWQEQRRDFDDLLRERALAISDGKVLEVSLNGLSEEQRREVRRKLESGLRELLATWNKFKSMTDDPTWVLTSRRQLRGVLDSMR
;
A
#
# COMPACT_ATOMS: atom_id res chain seq x y z
N MET A 1 47.83 -6.11 -10.32
CA MET A 1 47.77 -6.35 -8.86
C MET A 1 48.80 -7.42 -8.53
N SER A 2 49.78 -7.10 -7.70
CA SER A 2 50.82 -8.00 -7.16
C SER A 2 50.93 -7.70 -5.66
N PHE A 3 51.18 -8.72 -4.85
CA PHE A 3 51.33 -8.61 -3.39
C PHE A 3 52.71 -9.11 -2.95
N ASP A 4 53.73 -8.67 -3.68
CA ASP A 4 55.12 -9.14 -3.54
C ASP A 4 56.00 -8.19 -2.71
N ALA A 5 55.48 -7.07 -2.17
CA ALA A 5 56.32 -6.10 -1.49
C ALA A 5 56.99 -6.70 -0.25
N ARG A 6 56.22 -7.42 0.57
CA ARG A 6 56.75 -8.13 1.73
C ARG A 6 57.66 -9.29 1.35
N LYS A 7 57.35 -10.01 0.28
CA LYS A 7 58.21 -11.09 -0.24
C LYS A 7 59.58 -10.55 -0.62
N ASN A 8 59.63 -9.45 -1.36
CA ASN A 8 60.88 -8.84 -1.82
C ASN A 8 61.70 -8.32 -0.64
N GLU A 9 61.05 -7.71 0.36
CA GLU A 9 61.69 -7.28 1.60
C GLU A 9 62.33 -8.45 2.36
N VAL A 10 61.59 -9.54 2.57
CA VAL A 10 62.09 -10.71 3.31
C VAL A 10 63.18 -11.45 2.54
N LEU A 11 63.05 -11.59 1.21
CA LEU A 11 64.08 -12.25 0.40
C LEU A 11 65.37 -11.41 0.32
N ALA A 12 65.27 -10.08 0.25
CA ALA A 12 66.45 -9.22 0.33
C ALA A 12 67.15 -9.32 1.69
N ALA A 13 66.37 -9.35 2.79
CA ALA A 13 66.91 -9.57 4.13
C ALA A 13 67.51 -10.97 4.29
N PHE A 14 66.90 -11.99 3.67
CA PHE A 14 67.40 -13.36 3.64
C PHE A 14 68.75 -13.44 2.91
N ASP A 15 68.87 -12.86 1.72
CA ASP A 15 70.10 -12.90 0.92
C ASP A 15 71.29 -12.17 1.59
N ALA A 16 71.02 -11.30 2.58
CA ALA A 16 72.03 -10.61 3.37
C ALA A 16 72.56 -11.41 4.58
N GLN A 17 71.96 -12.56 4.93
CA GLN A 17 72.37 -13.39 6.07
C GLN A 17 73.40 -14.46 5.66
N PRO A 18 74.36 -14.81 6.54
CA PRO A 18 75.32 -15.86 6.28
C PRO A 18 74.71 -17.25 6.55
N TRP A 19 73.98 -17.79 5.57
CA TRP A 19 73.38 -19.12 5.67
C TRP A 19 74.38 -20.25 5.40
N ASP A 20 74.14 -21.41 6.03
CA ASP A 20 74.80 -22.66 5.64
C ASP A 20 74.45 -22.99 4.17
N PRO A 21 75.43 -23.30 3.30
CA PRO A 21 75.19 -23.61 1.88
C PRO A 21 74.21 -24.78 1.63
N ARG A 22 74.02 -25.67 2.60
CA ARG A 22 73.09 -26.80 2.53
C ARG A 22 71.68 -26.43 2.99
N GLU A 23 71.54 -25.50 3.93
CA GLU A 23 70.25 -25.11 4.52
C GLU A 23 69.61 -23.92 3.79
N GLY A 24 70.42 -22.96 3.32
CA GLY A 24 69.96 -21.75 2.64
C GLY A 24 68.98 -22.01 1.48
N PRO A 25 69.26 -22.93 0.54
CA PRO A 25 68.35 -23.24 -0.55
C PRO A 25 66.98 -23.78 -0.09
N LEU A 26 66.96 -24.60 0.98
CA LEU A 26 65.73 -25.14 1.54
C LEU A 26 64.89 -24.05 2.19
N LEU A 27 65.52 -23.22 3.03
CA LEU A 27 64.88 -22.10 3.74
C LEU A 27 64.30 -21.07 2.76
N ARG A 28 65.04 -20.74 1.70
CA ARG A 28 64.55 -19.86 0.61
C ARG A 28 63.31 -20.43 -0.06
N ARG A 29 63.30 -21.72 -0.39
CA ARG A 29 62.16 -22.39 -1.01
C ARG A 29 60.91 -22.36 -0.12
N ILE A 30 61.08 -22.50 1.20
CA ILE A 30 59.98 -22.37 2.16
C ILE A 30 59.38 -20.96 2.11
N LEU A 31 60.20 -19.91 2.17
CA LEU A 31 59.75 -18.52 2.06
C LEU A 31 59.01 -18.25 0.74
N GLU A 32 59.58 -18.69 -0.38
CA GLU A 32 58.97 -18.51 -1.70
C GLU A 32 57.62 -19.22 -1.83
N ASN A 33 57.50 -20.45 -1.30
CA ASN A 33 56.24 -21.19 -1.28
C ASN A 33 55.19 -20.50 -0.39
N TYR A 34 55.61 -20.05 0.79
CA TYR A 34 54.75 -19.32 1.71
C TYR A 34 54.21 -18.04 1.05
N PHE A 35 55.09 -17.20 0.51
CA PHE A 35 54.67 -15.93 -0.11
C PHE A 35 53.80 -16.13 -1.36
N ARG A 36 54.07 -17.16 -2.16
CA ARG A 36 53.18 -17.54 -3.27
C ARG A 36 51.77 -17.91 -2.78
N ALA A 37 51.68 -18.70 -1.70
CA ALA A 37 50.41 -19.08 -1.11
C ALA A 37 49.68 -17.88 -0.48
N ARG A 38 50.41 -16.97 0.17
CA ARG A 38 49.90 -15.70 0.71
C ARG A 38 49.31 -14.83 -0.41
N GLU A 39 50.07 -14.61 -1.48
CA GLU A 39 49.63 -13.80 -2.63
C GLU A 39 48.34 -14.35 -3.24
N ASN A 40 48.27 -15.66 -3.51
CA ASN A 40 47.08 -16.31 -4.05
C ASN A 40 45.84 -16.10 -3.16
N ARG A 41 46.03 -16.08 -1.83
CA ARG A 41 44.94 -15.86 -0.89
C ARG A 41 44.46 -14.41 -0.89
N LEU A 42 45.37 -13.44 -0.92
CA LEU A 42 45.02 -12.02 -1.04
C LEU A 42 44.22 -11.75 -2.32
N ARG A 43 44.62 -12.39 -3.44
CA ARG A 43 43.86 -12.37 -4.70
C ARG A 43 42.47 -13.01 -4.54
N SER A 44 42.37 -14.13 -3.82
CA SER A 44 41.10 -14.80 -3.54
C SER A 44 40.16 -13.90 -2.75
N HIS A 45 40.64 -13.24 -1.69
CA HIS A 45 39.85 -12.34 -0.85
C HIS A 45 39.17 -11.21 -1.66
N ALA A 46 39.90 -10.56 -2.57
CA ALA A 46 39.29 -9.57 -3.45
C ALA A 46 38.18 -10.19 -4.32
N LYS A 47 38.43 -11.37 -4.92
CA LYS A 47 37.44 -12.08 -5.75
C LYS A 47 36.22 -12.59 -4.97
N LEU A 48 36.32 -12.81 -3.66
CA LEU A 48 35.18 -13.21 -2.85
C LEU A 48 34.10 -12.11 -2.82
N LEU A 49 34.51 -10.85 -2.92
CA LEU A 49 33.59 -9.71 -2.84
C LEU A 49 32.86 -9.41 -4.14
N ASP A 50 33.14 -10.14 -5.22
CA ASP A 50 32.57 -9.96 -6.55
C ASP A 50 31.04 -9.74 -6.47
N VAL A 51 30.57 -8.70 -7.16
CA VAL A 51 29.16 -8.30 -7.24
C VAL A 51 28.24 -9.41 -7.76
N GLY A 52 28.75 -10.33 -8.58
CA GLY A 52 28.00 -11.49 -9.10
C GLY A 52 27.68 -12.55 -8.04
N ARG A 53 28.34 -12.53 -6.87
CA ARG A 53 28.11 -13.52 -5.81
C ARG A 53 26.95 -13.11 -4.91
N ARG A 54 25.79 -13.73 -5.09
CA ARG A 54 24.63 -13.42 -4.22
C ARG A 54 24.71 -14.00 -2.81
N LYS A 55 25.45 -15.10 -2.64
CA LYS A 55 25.56 -15.78 -1.34
C LYS A 55 26.46 -15.00 -0.37
N PRO A 56 26.20 -15.11 0.95
CA PRO A 56 27.11 -14.60 1.98
C PRO A 56 28.51 -15.19 1.84
N VAL A 57 29.54 -14.35 1.91
CA VAL A 57 30.95 -14.74 1.77
C VAL A 57 31.78 -14.51 3.04
N PHE A 58 31.23 -13.88 4.08
CA PHE A 58 31.97 -13.59 5.31
C PHE A 58 32.52 -14.84 5.98
N LYS A 59 31.74 -15.93 6.05
CA LYS A 59 32.25 -17.21 6.58
C LYS A 59 33.42 -17.74 5.75
N GLN A 60 33.29 -17.71 4.41
CA GLN A 60 34.36 -18.15 3.52
C GLN A 60 35.63 -17.29 3.68
N TRP A 61 35.47 -15.97 3.88
CA TRP A 61 36.57 -15.06 4.18
C TRP A 61 37.32 -15.45 5.47
N LEU A 62 36.57 -15.74 6.54
CA LEU A 62 37.15 -16.16 7.82
C LEU A 62 37.88 -17.49 7.68
N ASP A 63 37.26 -18.48 7.03
CA ASP A 63 37.84 -19.81 6.81
C ASP A 63 39.13 -19.75 5.97
N ASP A 64 39.11 -18.99 4.87
CA ASP A 64 40.28 -18.79 4.01
C ASP A 64 41.44 -18.15 4.78
N THR A 65 41.13 -17.14 5.62
CA THR A 65 42.15 -16.46 6.42
C THR A 65 42.70 -17.35 7.54
N MET A 66 41.84 -18.11 8.24
CA MET A 66 42.22 -19.05 9.30
C MET A 66 43.08 -20.20 8.80
N ASN A 67 42.72 -20.79 7.65
CA ASN A 67 43.58 -21.76 6.94
C ASN A 67 44.95 -21.14 6.63
N GLY A 68 44.93 -19.84 6.38
CA GLY A 68 46.11 -19.04 6.22
C GLY A 68 47.04 -18.95 7.42
N ILE A 69 46.46 -18.61 8.56
CA ILE A 69 47.15 -18.51 9.85
C ILE A 69 47.78 -19.86 10.21
N ARG A 70 47.05 -20.98 10.02
CA ARG A 70 47.58 -22.33 10.26
C ARG A 70 48.77 -22.65 9.36
N ARG A 71 48.74 -22.24 8.09
CA ARG A 71 49.85 -22.44 7.15
C ARG A 71 51.11 -21.66 7.53
N VAL A 72 50.99 -20.48 8.14
CA VAL A 72 52.16 -19.77 8.70
C VAL A 72 52.85 -20.67 9.72
N GLY A 73 52.11 -21.25 10.67
CA GLY A 73 52.68 -22.18 11.65
C GLY A 73 53.41 -23.36 10.98
N VAL A 74 52.72 -24.09 10.09
CA VAL A 74 53.27 -25.30 9.46
C VAL A 74 54.51 -25.02 8.60
N GLU A 75 54.51 -23.95 7.78
CA GLU A 75 55.65 -23.66 6.90
C GLU A 75 56.85 -23.12 7.68
N PHE A 76 56.64 -22.33 8.73
CA PHE A 76 57.75 -21.80 9.55
C PHE A 76 58.27 -22.81 10.59
N GLU A 77 57.46 -23.77 11.04
CA GLU A 77 57.93 -24.92 11.83
C GLU A 77 58.92 -25.79 11.04
N ARG A 78 58.70 -25.96 9.74
CA ARG A 78 59.65 -26.66 8.83
C ARG A 78 60.98 -25.91 8.67
N ALA A 79 61.00 -24.63 9.01
CA ALA A 79 62.17 -23.77 8.97
C ALA A 79 62.83 -23.60 10.35
N ALA A 80 62.60 -24.52 11.29
CA ALA A 80 63.17 -24.47 12.65
C ALA A 80 64.71 -24.27 12.69
N ALA A 81 65.44 -24.73 11.66
CA ALA A 81 66.89 -24.50 11.49
C ALA A 81 67.24 -23.01 11.31
N GLY A 82 66.31 -22.20 10.81
CA GLY A 82 66.47 -20.77 10.61
C GLY A 82 66.41 -19.90 11.87
N GLY A 83 66.23 -20.53 13.05
CA GLY A 83 66.38 -19.88 14.35
C GLY A 83 65.45 -18.69 14.60
N GLU A 84 65.96 -17.72 15.38
CA GLU A 84 65.21 -16.54 15.83
C GLU A 84 64.71 -15.67 14.66
N TRP A 85 65.49 -15.56 13.58
CA TRP A 85 65.11 -14.75 12.41
C TRP A 85 63.82 -15.27 11.75
N PHE A 86 63.71 -16.59 11.52
CA PHE A 86 62.48 -17.18 10.99
C PHE A 86 61.30 -17.04 11.97
N ALA A 87 61.55 -17.12 13.27
CA ALA A 87 60.53 -16.90 14.29
C ALA A 87 59.98 -15.45 14.25
N THR A 88 60.84 -14.45 14.03
CA THR A 88 60.42 -13.06 13.84
C THR A 88 59.53 -12.91 12.61
N ILE A 89 59.95 -13.44 11.46
CA ILE A 89 59.13 -13.38 10.23
C ILE A 89 57.79 -14.10 10.45
N ALA A 90 57.79 -15.27 11.09
CA ALA A 90 56.57 -16.01 11.40
C ALA A 90 55.60 -15.19 12.26
N ALA A 91 56.11 -14.53 13.30
CA ALA A 91 55.32 -13.67 14.18
C ALA A 91 54.71 -12.47 13.44
N GLU A 92 55.52 -11.80 12.61
CA GLU A 92 55.07 -10.67 11.78
C GLU A 92 53.99 -11.10 10.77
N GLU A 93 54.16 -12.26 10.14
CA GLU A 93 53.20 -12.81 9.18
C GLU A 93 51.92 -13.34 9.84
N HIS A 94 52.03 -13.89 11.05
CA HIS A 94 50.87 -14.26 11.86
C HIS A 94 50.05 -13.03 12.24
N ALA A 95 50.71 -11.95 12.67
CA ALA A 95 50.06 -10.68 12.94
C ALA A 95 49.34 -10.13 11.70
N PHE A 96 49.99 -10.14 10.54
CA PHE A 96 49.39 -9.74 9.26
C PHE A 96 48.11 -10.52 8.95
N ALA A 97 48.15 -11.85 9.04
CA ALA A 97 46.99 -12.70 8.77
C ALA A 97 45.85 -12.46 9.78
N LEU A 98 46.16 -12.23 11.06
CA LEU A 98 45.16 -11.85 12.07
C LEU A 98 44.49 -10.50 11.79
N ARG A 99 45.23 -9.52 11.24
CA ARG A 99 44.63 -8.23 10.84
C ARG A 99 43.65 -8.40 9.68
N ILE A 100 43.96 -9.23 8.70
CA ILE A 100 43.03 -9.58 7.61
C ILE A 100 41.81 -10.33 8.15
N TYR A 101 42.01 -11.26 9.09
CA TYR A 101 40.93 -12.05 9.68
C TYR A 101 39.91 -11.17 10.39
N ARG A 102 40.38 -10.13 11.09
CA ARG A 102 39.55 -9.15 11.82
C ARG A 102 38.93 -8.08 10.92
N CYS A 103 39.26 -8.06 9.62
CA CYS A 103 38.71 -7.10 8.70
C CYS A 103 37.25 -7.44 8.38
N GLU A 104 36.33 -6.54 8.71
CA GLU A 104 34.88 -6.77 8.54
C GLU A 104 34.36 -6.45 7.13
N VAL A 105 35.23 -6.20 6.15
CA VAL A 105 34.84 -5.84 4.77
C VAL A 105 33.81 -6.82 4.19
N ALA A 106 34.04 -8.13 4.33
CA ALA A 106 33.14 -9.14 3.79
C ALA A 106 31.78 -9.18 4.51
N LYS A 107 31.72 -8.85 5.81
CA LYS A 107 30.47 -8.75 6.59
C LYS A 107 29.60 -7.59 6.08
N HIS A 108 30.19 -6.41 5.90
CA HIS A 108 29.46 -5.25 5.38
C HIS A 108 29.04 -5.43 3.93
N ARG A 109 29.87 -6.10 3.12
CA ARG A 109 29.50 -6.52 1.76
C ARG A 109 28.27 -7.41 1.76
N ASP A 110 28.23 -8.42 2.63
CA ASP A 110 27.09 -9.32 2.75
C ASP A 110 25.82 -8.58 3.22
N ARG A 111 25.95 -7.58 4.10
CA ARG A 111 24.83 -6.70 4.50
C ARG A 111 24.23 -5.97 3.30
N MET A 112 25.03 -5.33 2.46
CA MET A 112 24.53 -4.64 1.25
C MET A 112 23.85 -5.59 0.26
N VAL A 113 24.38 -6.81 0.09
CA VAL A 113 23.76 -7.82 -0.78
C VAL A 113 22.43 -8.31 -0.21
N ALA A 114 22.36 -8.58 1.10
CA ALA A 114 21.13 -8.97 1.77
C ALA A 114 20.04 -7.88 1.65
N GLN A 115 20.39 -6.61 1.85
CA GLN A 115 19.48 -5.47 1.67
C GLN A 115 18.97 -5.38 0.22
N SER A 116 19.84 -5.62 -0.76
CA SER A 116 19.46 -5.65 -2.17
C SER A 116 18.45 -6.77 -2.47
N GLU A 117 18.67 -7.96 -1.91
CA GLU A 117 17.74 -9.09 -2.05
C GLU A 117 16.41 -8.85 -1.34
N ALA A 118 16.44 -8.26 -0.14
CA ALA A 118 15.26 -7.86 0.61
C ALA A 118 14.41 -6.85 -0.17
N LEU A 119 15.04 -5.84 -0.78
CA LEU A 119 14.36 -4.86 -1.65
C LEU A 119 13.68 -5.54 -2.84
N GLU A 120 14.34 -6.49 -3.51
CA GLU A 120 13.74 -7.22 -4.64
C GLU A 120 12.56 -8.12 -4.24
N LEU A 121 12.61 -8.70 -3.04
CA LEU A 121 11.49 -9.47 -2.49
C LEU A 121 10.32 -8.54 -2.12
N ALA A 122 10.61 -7.46 -1.38
CA ALA A 122 9.64 -6.49 -0.93
C ALA A 122 8.89 -5.84 -2.10
N LYS A 123 9.55 -5.57 -3.24
CA LYS A 123 8.87 -5.10 -4.46
C LYS A 123 7.66 -5.99 -4.82
N LYS A 124 7.88 -7.31 -4.86
CA LYS A 124 6.84 -8.27 -5.27
C LYS A 124 5.73 -8.37 -4.22
N GLU A 125 6.09 -8.34 -2.95
CA GLU A 125 5.14 -8.44 -1.84
C GLU A 125 4.26 -7.20 -1.75
N PHE A 126 4.83 -6.00 -1.88
CA PHE A 126 4.10 -4.74 -1.88
C PHE A 126 3.24 -4.57 -3.13
N ASP A 127 3.72 -4.97 -4.31
CA ASP A 127 2.89 -5.05 -5.52
C ASP A 127 1.67 -5.97 -5.33
N ALA A 128 1.88 -7.13 -4.72
CA ALA A 128 0.79 -8.07 -4.45
C ALA A 128 -0.19 -7.51 -3.41
N LYS A 129 0.31 -6.81 -2.38
CA LYS A 129 -0.53 -6.15 -1.37
C LYS A 129 -1.36 -5.03 -2.01
N TRP A 130 -0.75 -4.20 -2.86
CA TRP A 130 -1.46 -3.15 -3.59
C TRP A 130 -2.57 -3.71 -4.49
N ARG A 131 -2.28 -4.76 -5.27
CA ARG A 131 -3.31 -5.41 -6.10
C ARG A 131 -4.48 -5.92 -5.29
N ARG A 132 -4.24 -6.51 -4.12
CA ARG A 132 -5.32 -7.00 -3.24
C ARG A 132 -6.17 -5.85 -2.71
N ILE A 133 -5.55 -4.74 -2.29
CA ILE A 133 -6.26 -3.53 -1.85
C ILE A 133 -7.18 -3.05 -2.96
N LYS A 134 -6.64 -2.86 -4.18
CA LYS A 134 -7.42 -2.46 -5.36
C LYS A 134 -8.55 -3.42 -5.71
N GLU A 135 -8.32 -4.73 -5.64
CA GLU A 135 -9.33 -5.73 -5.94
C GLU A 135 -10.46 -5.74 -4.90
N GLN A 136 -10.15 -5.44 -3.63
CA GLN A 136 -11.15 -5.30 -2.58
C GLN A 136 -11.97 -4.03 -2.78
N ASP A 137 -11.29 -2.91 -3.04
CA ASP A 137 -11.86 -1.61 -3.35
C ASP A 137 -12.86 -1.70 -4.51
N ALA A 138 -12.40 -2.17 -5.67
CA ALA A 138 -13.23 -2.32 -6.86
C ALA A 138 -14.46 -3.21 -6.67
N LYS A 139 -14.38 -4.24 -5.81
CA LYS A 139 -15.53 -5.10 -5.47
C LYS A 139 -16.54 -4.38 -4.57
N ILE A 140 -16.07 -3.53 -3.66
CA ILE A 140 -16.93 -2.70 -2.82
C ILE A 140 -17.58 -1.64 -3.70
N ASP A 141 -16.84 -1.01 -4.60
CA ASP A 141 -17.33 0.00 -5.54
C ASP A 141 -18.39 -0.51 -6.49
N GLU A 142 -18.22 -1.73 -7.02
CA GLU A 142 -19.23 -2.34 -7.89
C GLU A 142 -20.54 -2.59 -7.12
N LYS A 143 -20.44 -3.00 -5.85
CA LYS A 143 -21.62 -3.20 -4.99
C LYS A 143 -22.26 -1.88 -4.59
N LEU A 144 -21.46 -0.88 -4.24
CA LEU A 144 -21.92 0.47 -3.94
C LEU A 144 -22.69 1.05 -5.12
N LYS A 145 -22.14 0.90 -6.33
CA LYS A 145 -22.82 1.31 -7.57
C LYS A 145 -24.18 0.64 -7.71
N LYS A 146 -24.23 -0.68 -7.63
CA LYS A 146 -25.49 -1.43 -7.77
C LYS A 146 -26.52 -1.04 -6.71
N ALA A 147 -26.08 -0.80 -5.47
CA ALA A 147 -26.95 -0.38 -4.40
C ALA A 147 -27.47 1.06 -4.60
N ALA A 148 -26.62 1.97 -5.07
CA ALA A 148 -26.98 3.35 -5.39
C ALA A 148 -27.95 3.42 -6.58
N ASP A 149 -27.65 2.75 -7.70
CA ASP A 149 -28.52 2.67 -8.88
C ASP A 149 -29.89 2.07 -8.51
N ALA A 150 -29.91 1.03 -7.67
CA ALA A 150 -31.15 0.43 -7.19
C ALA A 150 -31.95 1.36 -6.28
N TYR A 151 -31.28 2.11 -5.40
CA TYR A 151 -31.91 3.11 -4.55
C TYR A 151 -32.59 4.20 -5.40
N GLU A 152 -31.85 4.73 -6.37
CA GLU A 152 -32.33 5.77 -7.29
C GLU A 152 -33.50 5.29 -8.16
N LYS A 153 -33.43 4.04 -8.64
CA LYS A 153 -34.54 3.41 -9.37
C LYS A 153 -35.80 3.31 -8.52
N ILE A 154 -35.68 2.89 -7.26
CA ILE A 154 -36.83 2.82 -6.34
C ILE A 154 -37.41 4.22 -6.12
N LEU A 155 -36.58 5.24 -5.95
CA LEU A 155 -37.05 6.63 -5.84
C LEU A 155 -37.85 7.05 -7.08
N ASN A 156 -37.28 6.88 -8.27
CA ASN A 156 -37.91 7.24 -9.54
C ASN A 156 -39.25 6.53 -9.75
N GLU A 157 -39.26 5.19 -9.65
CA GLU A 157 -40.47 4.39 -9.86
C GLU A 157 -41.56 4.74 -8.84
N SER A 158 -41.18 4.98 -7.58
CA SER A 158 -42.12 5.29 -6.51
C SER A 158 -42.70 6.69 -6.61
N ALA A 159 -41.90 7.69 -6.99
CA ALA A 159 -42.37 9.04 -7.25
C ALA A 159 -43.41 9.06 -8.39
N HIS A 160 -43.13 8.36 -9.50
CA HIS A 160 -44.08 8.23 -10.61
C HIS A 160 -45.33 7.43 -10.25
N ALA A 161 -45.18 6.31 -9.52
CA ALA A 161 -46.33 5.52 -9.08
C ALA A 161 -47.25 6.31 -8.16
N ALA A 162 -46.67 7.06 -7.22
CA ALA A 162 -47.41 7.91 -6.30
C ALA A 162 -48.10 9.06 -7.05
N ALA A 163 -47.40 9.67 -8.01
CA ALA A 163 -47.97 10.69 -8.89
C ALA A 163 -49.16 10.16 -9.71
N LYS A 164 -49.10 8.90 -10.15
CA LYS A 164 -50.17 8.23 -10.89
C LYS A 164 -51.39 7.92 -10.00
N VAL A 165 -51.17 7.35 -8.81
CA VAL A 165 -52.24 7.04 -7.84
C VAL A 165 -53.13 8.24 -7.59
N GLU A 166 -52.52 9.40 -7.34
CA GLU A 166 -53.29 10.62 -7.09
C GLU A 166 -54.06 11.08 -8.34
N LYS A 167 -53.43 11.04 -9.52
CA LYS A 167 -54.11 11.40 -10.78
C LYS A 167 -55.32 10.51 -11.03
N ASP A 168 -55.17 9.20 -10.83
CA ASP A 168 -56.24 8.21 -11.02
C ASP A 168 -57.34 8.38 -9.95
N ALA A 169 -56.97 8.60 -8.68
CA ALA A 169 -57.91 8.88 -7.60
C ALA A 169 -58.70 10.17 -7.86
N ARG A 170 -58.03 11.24 -8.33
CA ARG A 170 -58.66 12.51 -8.69
C ARG A 170 -59.60 12.35 -9.89
N ALA A 171 -59.16 11.72 -10.97
CA ALA A 171 -60.00 11.50 -12.15
C ALA A 171 -61.26 10.71 -11.78
N LYS A 172 -61.10 9.62 -11.00
CA LYS A 172 -62.23 8.82 -10.56
C LYS A 172 -63.17 9.59 -9.62
N LEU A 173 -62.63 10.45 -8.76
CA LEU A 173 -63.44 11.32 -7.92
C LEU A 173 -64.21 12.37 -8.74
N VAL A 174 -63.60 12.96 -9.78
CA VAL A 174 -64.29 13.87 -10.71
C VAL A 174 -65.46 13.18 -11.40
N ASP A 175 -65.23 11.99 -11.97
CA ASP A 175 -66.28 11.20 -12.63
C ASP A 175 -67.44 10.93 -11.65
N GLN A 176 -67.10 10.46 -10.44
CA GLN A 176 -68.09 10.11 -9.43
C GLN A 176 -68.88 11.30 -8.91
N VAL A 177 -68.23 12.45 -8.69
CA VAL A 177 -68.89 13.69 -8.25
C VAL A 177 -69.74 14.30 -9.37
N GLY A 178 -69.28 14.21 -10.63
CA GLY A 178 -70.01 14.66 -11.81
C GLY A 178 -71.31 13.89 -12.05
N GLU A 179 -71.32 12.57 -11.82
CA GLU A 179 -72.51 11.72 -11.93
C GLU A 179 -73.58 12.03 -10.86
N VAL A 180 -73.20 12.54 -9.68
CA VAL A 180 -74.16 12.86 -8.57
C VAL A 180 -75.05 14.06 -8.89
N VAL A 181 -74.64 14.93 -9.80
CA VAL A 181 -75.45 16.09 -10.20
C VAL A 181 -76.78 15.66 -10.87
N GLY A 182 -76.96 14.36 -11.17
CA GLY A 182 -78.22 13.77 -11.67
C GLY A 182 -78.88 12.66 -10.83
N VAL A 183 -78.23 12.01 -9.85
CA VAL A 183 -78.77 10.83 -9.11
C VAL A 183 -78.37 10.84 -7.62
N ALA A 184 -79.22 10.27 -6.75
CA ALA A 184 -78.98 10.18 -5.30
C ALA A 184 -77.65 9.49 -4.93
N LEU A 185 -76.88 10.11 -4.04
CA LEU A 185 -75.51 9.72 -3.63
C LEU A 185 -75.36 8.30 -3.06
N LYS A 186 -76.45 7.60 -2.73
CA LYS A 186 -76.43 6.20 -2.30
C LYS A 186 -75.87 5.24 -3.37
N PHE A 187 -75.76 5.66 -4.63
CA PHE A 187 -75.20 4.88 -5.73
C PHE A 187 -73.75 5.24 -6.09
N VAL A 188 -73.11 6.17 -5.38
CA VAL A 188 -71.73 6.59 -5.68
C VAL A 188 -70.75 5.64 -5.00
N ASP A 189 -70.05 4.84 -5.81
CA ASP A 189 -69.06 3.89 -5.33
C ASP A 189 -67.71 4.55 -4.98
N LEU A 190 -67.68 5.29 -3.87
CA LEU A 190 -66.43 5.83 -3.32
C LEU A 190 -65.42 4.73 -2.93
N GLY A 191 -65.83 3.46 -2.87
CA GLY A 191 -64.95 2.32 -2.59
C GLY A 191 -63.85 2.15 -3.63
N THR A 192 -64.11 2.51 -4.89
CA THR A 192 -63.07 2.51 -5.94
C THR A 192 -61.99 3.57 -5.66
N VAL A 193 -62.36 4.80 -5.28
CA VAL A 193 -61.40 5.86 -4.93
C VAL A 193 -60.60 5.48 -3.68
N GLU A 194 -61.26 4.93 -2.66
CA GLU A 194 -60.62 4.43 -1.45
C GLU A 194 -59.62 3.30 -1.76
N THR A 195 -59.95 2.41 -2.69
CA THR A 195 -59.07 1.31 -3.12
C THR A 195 -57.82 1.84 -3.81
N ILE A 196 -57.94 2.84 -4.70
CA ILE A 196 -56.79 3.48 -5.37
C ILE A 196 -55.86 4.10 -4.32
N ILE A 197 -56.42 4.84 -3.35
CA ILE A 197 -55.64 5.47 -2.27
C ILE A 197 -54.91 4.41 -1.43
N LYS A 198 -55.60 3.35 -1.00
CA LYS A 198 -55.01 2.24 -0.23
C LYS A 198 -53.89 1.53 -1.00
N GLN A 199 -54.05 1.34 -2.30
CA GLN A 199 -53.00 0.77 -3.16
C GLN A 199 -51.77 1.68 -3.22
N GLY A 200 -51.97 3.00 -3.31
CA GLY A 200 -50.88 3.97 -3.28
C GLY A 200 -50.13 4.00 -1.96
N ILE A 201 -50.83 3.98 -0.83
CA ILE A 201 -50.20 3.87 0.50
C ILE A 201 -49.35 2.61 0.56
N LYS A 202 -49.90 1.46 0.15
CA LYS A 202 -49.17 0.18 0.16
C LYS A 202 -47.92 0.22 -0.72
N ALA A 203 -48.01 0.83 -1.90
CA ALA A 203 -46.87 0.97 -2.82
C ALA A 203 -45.77 1.87 -2.23
N LEU A 204 -46.14 3.04 -1.68
CA LEU A 204 -45.19 3.97 -1.06
C LEU A 204 -44.56 3.40 0.22
N SER A 205 -45.34 2.72 1.06
CA SER A 205 -44.82 2.08 2.27
C SER A 205 -43.80 0.98 1.93
N LYS A 206 -44.09 0.17 0.91
CA LYS A 206 -43.11 -0.82 0.41
C LYS A 206 -41.84 -0.15 -0.11
N ALA A 207 -41.98 0.93 -0.88
CA ALA A 207 -40.83 1.69 -1.37
C ALA A 207 -39.98 2.26 -0.24
N LEU A 208 -40.61 2.79 0.81
CA LEU A 208 -39.91 3.29 2.01
C LEU A 208 -39.09 2.20 2.69
N ASP A 209 -39.64 1.00 2.84
CA ASP A 209 -38.92 -0.13 3.42
C ASP A 209 -37.75 -0.57 2.53
N ASP A 210 -37.96 -0.66 1.21
CA ASP A 210 -36.93 -1.01 0.24
C ASP A 210 -35.79 0.03 0.21
N LEU A 211 -36.12 1.34 0.25
CA LEU A 211 -35.14 2.43 0.37
C LEU A 211 -34.38 2.38 1.70
N GLY A 212 -35.06 2.09 2.81
CA GLY A 212 -34.43 1.90 4.11
C GLY A 212 -33.38 0.79 4.09
N GLY A 213 -33.73 -0.36 3.49
CA GLY A 213 -32.81 -1.48 3.30
C GLY A 213 -31.60 -1.11 2.45
N ARG A 214 -31.81 -0.45 1.31
CA ARG A 214 -30.71 -0.02 0.42
C ARG A 214 -29.80 1.03 1.07
N ARG A 215 -30.35 1.94 1.86
CA ARG A 215 -29.55 2.91 2.61
C ARG A 215 -28.62 2.23 3.61
N LEU A 216 -29.12 1.24 4.36
CA LEU A 216 -28.30 0.46 5.30
C LEU A 216 -27.20 -0.33 4.58
N GLU A 217 -27.51 -0.91 3.41
CA GLU A 217 -26.53 -1.59 2.57
C GLU A 217 -25.40 -0.66 2.12
N ILE A 218 -25.74 0.54 1.63
CA ILE A 218 -24.73 1.54 1.23
C ILE A 218 -23.86 1.93 2.43
N PHE A 219 -24.45 2.20 3.61
CA PHE A 219 -23.67 2.49 4.82
C PHE A 219 -22.71 1.37 5.19
N ALA A 220 -23.16 0.12 5.15
CA ALA A 220 -22.31 -1.03 5.44
C ALA A 220 -21.15 -1.15 4.45
N LEU A 221 -21.38 -0.86 3.18
CA LEU A 221 -20.35 -0.86 2.15
C LEU A 221 -19.34 0.28 2.32
N LEU A 222 -19.78 1.48 2.67
CA LEU A 222 -18.87 2.60 3.00
C LEU A 222 -17.98 2.27 4.21
N SER A 223 -18.52 1.59 5.23
CA SER A 223 -17.70 1.10 6.35
C SER A 223 -16.69 0.01 5.94
N LEU A 224 -16.92 -0.73 4.85
CA LEU A 224 -15.93 -1.65 4.29
C LEU A 224 -14.84 -0.89 3.52
N GLU A 225 -15.20 0.17 2.80
CA GLU A 225 -14.24 1.09 2.14
C GLU A 225 -13.28 1.71 3.19
N GLU A 226 -13.78 2.09 4.36
CA GLU A 226 -12.94 2.53 5.50
C GLU A 226 -11.89 1.47 5.92
N GLN A 227 -12.24 0.17 5.90
CA GLN A 227 -11.31 -0.91 6.21
C GLN A 227 -10.24 -1.09 5.12
N VAL A 228 -10.58 -0.85 3.85
CA VAL A 228 -9.61 -0.82 2.75
C VAL A 228 -8.60 0.30 2.97
N MET A 229 -9.06 1.50 3.34
CA MET A 229 -8.17 2.63 3.64
C MET A 229 -7.28 2.36 4.86
N ALA A 230 -7.80 1.70 5.90
CA ALA A 230 -7.00 1.28 7.05
C ALA A 230 -5.92 0.26 6.65
N SER A 231 -6.26 -0.72 5.81
CA SER A 231 -5.31 -1.71 5.29
C SER A 231 -4.22 -1.08 4.42
N PHE A 232 -4.58 -0.03 3.67
CA PHE A 232 -3.62 0.78 2.91
C PHE A 232 -2.68 1.56 3.83
N LYS A 233 -3.20 2.20 4.88
CA LYS A 233 -2.38 2.88 5.90
C LYS A 233 -1.36 1.92 6.54
N GLU A 234 -1.80 0.75 6.99
CA GLU A 234 -0.93 -0.27 7.57
C GLU A 234 0.15 -0.73 6.57
N ALA A 235 -0.19 -0.83 5.28
CA ALA A 235 0.80 -1.14 4.25
C ALA A 235 1.90 -0.07 4.14
N ARG A 236 1.55 1.21 4.31
CA ARG A 236 2.54 2.31 4.33
C ARG A 236 3.44 2.23 5.57
N GLU A 237 2.86 1.99 6.74
CA GLU A 237 3.63 1.80 8.00
C GLU A 237 4.63 0.65 7.88
N ILE A 238 4.22 -0.49 7.32
CA ILE A 238 5.12 -1.64 7.09
C ILE A 238 6.25 -1.30 6.11
N VAL A 239 5.98 -0.50 5.09
CA VAL A 239 7.00 -0.07 4.12
C VAL A 239 7.99 0.89 4.78
N ASP A 240 7.51 1.82 5.61
CA ASP A 240 8.36 2.73 6.36
C ASP A 240 9.29 1.95 7.31
N GLU A 241 8.76 1.04 8.12
CA GLU A 241 9.56 0.14 8.98
C GLU A 241 10.59 -0.68 8.18
N PHE A 242 10.17 -1.23 7.04
CA PHE A 242 11.08 -1.99 6.17
C PHE A 242 12.25 -1.12 5.64
N LEU A 243 11.98 0.15 5.33
CA LEU A 243 12.97 1.10 4.83
C LEU A 243 13.92 1.60 5.93
N GLU A 244 13.57 1.50 7.20
CA GLU A 244 14.51 1.78 8.30
C GLU A 244 15.70 0.81 8.26
N ASP A 245 15.48 -0.46 7.94
CA ASP A 245 16.55 -1.50 7.93
C ASP A 245 17.20 -1.70 6.54
N ASN A 246 16.46 -1.42 5.47
CA ASN A 246 16.85 -1.76 4.09
C ASN A 246 16.97 -0.53 3.17
N GLY A 247 16.75 0.67 3.72
CA GLY A 247 16.81 1.90 2.97
C GLY A 247 18.21 2.29 2.53
N TYR A 248 18.28 3.33 1.70
CA TYR A 248 19.54 3.91 1.25
C TYR A 248 20.50 4.32 2.37
N PRO A 249 20.05 4.90 3.52
CA PRO A 249 20.93 5.23 4.63
C PRO A 249 21.73 4.02 5.13
N GLU A 250 21.08 2.88 5.33
CA GLU A 250 21.72 1.66 5.82
C GLU A 250 22.68 1.04 4.80
N ILE A 251 22.32 1.07 3.51
CA ILE A 251 23.22 0.64 2.42
C ILE A 251 24.48 1.52 2.40
N LYS A 252 24.30 2.83 2.56
CA LYS A 252 25.40 3.81 2.56
C LYS A 252 26.28 3.67 3.80
N GLU A 253 25.69 3.43 4.97
CA GLU A 253 26.42 3.15 6.20
C GLU A 253 27.28 1.89 6.04
N ALA A 254 26.69 0.79 5.57
CA ALA A 254 27.42 -0.46 5.31
C ALA A 254 28.60 -0.26 4.34
N TRP A 255 28.41 0.53 3.28
CA TRP A 255 29.49 0.88 2.35
C TRP A 255 30.59 1.73 3.01
N ALA A 256 30.22 2.72 3.82
CA ALA A 256 31.17 3.57 4.53
C ALA A 256 32.04 2.77 5.52
N ASP A 257 31.41 1.87 6.27
CA ASP A 257 32.12 0.97 7.19
C ASP A 257 33.04 -0.01 6.46
N ALA A 258 32.59 -0.57 5.34
CA ALA A 258 33.42 -1.44 4.50
C ALA A 258 34.64 -0.69 3.96
N ASN A 259 34.47 0.54 3.47
CA ASN A 259 35.57 1.37 3.00
C ASN A 259 36.56 1.68 4.11
N LYS A 260 36.08 2.08 5.28
CA LYS A 260 36.92 2.37 6.45
C LYS A 260 37.69 1.14 6.90
N ALA A 261 37.04 -0.02 6.92
CA ALA A 261 37.70 -1.29 7.24
C ALA A 261 38.82 -1.61 6.24
N ALA A 262 38.58 -1.44 4.93
CA ALA A 262 39.58 -1.63 3.88
C ALA A 262 40.75 -0.63 3.97
N GLU A 263 40.49 0.65 4.27
CA GLU A 263 41.53 1.68 4.46
C GLU A 263 42.41 1.42 5.67
N SER A 264 41.81 0.91 6.74
CA SER A 264 42.51 0.72 8.00
C SER A 264 43.57 -0.40 7.93
N LEU A 265 43.48 -1.31 6.95
CA LEU A 265 44.38 -2.45 6.82
C LEU A 265 45.85 -2.01 6.74
N GLU A 266 46.17 -1.06 5.85
CA GLU A 266 47.54 -0.56 5.68
C GLU A 266 48.13 -0.06 7.00
N LYS A 267 47.38 0.78 7.73
CA LYS A 267 47.84 1.41 8.99
C LYS A 267 48.06 0.42 10.13
N GLN A 268 47.54 -0.80 10.03
CA GLN A 268 47.63 -1.82 11.06
C GLN A 268 48.80 -2.80 10.86
N MET A 269 49.56 -2.67 9.77
CA MET A 269 50.66 -3.58 9.45
C MET A 269 51.97 -3.15 10.09
N LEU A 270 52.79 -4.15 10.46
CA LEU A 270 54.03 -3.96 11.22
C LEU A 270 55.16 -3.44 10.32
N THR A 271 55.35 -4.07 9.16
CA THR A 271 56.47 -3.77 8.25
C THR A 271 56.03 -3.02 7.02
N ASP A 272 56.97 -2.35 6.35
CA ASP A 272 56.66 -1.53 5.17
C ASP A 272 56.18 -2.35 3.97
N GLY A 273 56.75 -3.53 3.76
CA GLY A 273 56.28 -4.48 2.75
C GLY A 273 54.86 -4.97 3.03
N GLN A 274 54.53 -5.23 4.31
CA GLN A 274 53.16 -5.59 4.69
C GLN A 274 52.19 -4.42 4.50
N ARG A 275 52.60 -3.18 4.85
CA ARG A 275 51.81 -1.97 4.60
C ARG A 275 51.47 -1.82 3.12
N ARG A 276 52.47 -1.97 2.23
CA ARG A 276 52.28 -1.88 0.77
C ARG A 276 51.35 -2.97 0.23
N ASP A 277 51.53 -4.23 0.64
CA ASP A 277 50.64 -5.31 0.22
C ASP A 277 49.20 -5.11 0.72
N ALA A 278 49.05 -4.61 1.96
CA ALA A 278 47.75 -4.29 2.54
C ALA A 278 47.08 -3.09 1.85
N ALA A 279 47.85 -2.09 1.40
CA ALA A 279 47.34 -0.97 0.62
C ALA A 279 46.81 -1.43 -0.75
N GLU A 280 47.56 -2.30 -1.45
CA GLU A 280 47.11 -2.92 -2.71
C GLU A 280 45.85 -3.77 -2.49
N LEU A 281 45.77 -4.52 -1.38
CA LEU A 281 44.56 -5.27 -1.06
C LEU A 281 43.40 -4.33 -0.76
N GLY A 282 43.60 -3.31 0.08
CA GLY A 282 42.59 -2.32 0.42
C GLY A 282 42.01 -1.63 -0.82
N LYS A 283 42.86 -1.29 -1.79
CA LYS A 283 42.44 -0.76 -3.09
C LYS A 283 41.56 -1.77 -3.85
N ALA A 284 42.01 -3.02 -3.96
CA ALA A 284 41.25 -4.08 -4.62
C ALA A 284 39.87 -4.32 -3.99
N LEU A 285 39.80 -4.32 -2.66
CA LEU A 285 38.55 -4.50 -1.91
C LEU A 285 37.60 -3.33 -2.16
N LYS A 286 38.09 -2.08 -2.13
CA LYS A 286 37.30 -0.88 -2.42
C LYS A 286 36.73 -0.88 -3.83
N ASP A 287 37.51 -1.28 -4.82
CA ASP A 287 37.06 -1.35 -6.21
C ASP A 287 35.87 -2.32 -6.36
N GLU A 288 35.90 -3.48 -5.70
CA GLU A 288 34.78 -4.42 -5.68
C GLU A 288 33.59 -3.92 -4.84
N LEU A 289 33.85 -3.34 -3.67
CA LEU A 289 32.81 -2.74 -2.81
C LEU A 289 32.04 -1.63 -3.52
N ALA A 290 32.71 -0.80 -4.32
CA ALA A 290 32.07 0.25 -5.10
C ALA A 290 31.06 -0.33 -6.11
N ARG A 291 31.38 -1.49 -6.71
CA ARG A 291 30.45 -2.20 -7.62
C ARG A 291 29.26 -2.78 -6.86
N VAL A 292 29.49 -3.38 -5.69
CA VAL A 292 28.43 -3.90 -4.82
C VAL A 292 27.50 -2.77 -4.37
N PHE A 293 28.06 -1.67 -3.88
CA PHE A 293 27.29 -0.49 -3.48
C PHE A 293 26.47 0.08 -4.65
N SER A 294 27.08 0.21 -5.83
CA SER A 294 26.35 0.68 -7.02
C SER A 294 25.19 -0.25 -7.40
N ALA A 295 25.33 -1.57 -7.19
CA ALA A 295 24.25 -2.51 -7.42
C ALA A 295 23.13 -2.38 -6.38
N ALA A 296 23.48 -2.28 -5.10
CA ALA A 296 22.52 -2.07 -4.02
C ALA A 296 21.76 -0.75 -4.14
N GLU A 297 22.47 0.33 -4.48
CA GLU A 297 21.87 1.63 -4.76
C GLU A 297 20.88 1.56 -5.92
N ARG A 298 21.20 0.83 -7.00
CA ARG A 298 20.25 0.62 -8.10
C ARG A 298 19.01 -0.13 -7.64
N SER A 299 19.17 -1.22 -6.87
CA SER A 299 18.03 -1.95 -6.32
C SER A 299 17.12 -1.06 -5.48
N TYR A 300 17.69 -0.19 -4.64
CA TYR A 300 16.94 0.80 -3.88
C TYR A 300 16.25 1.83 -4.78
N LYS A 301 16.95 2.42 -5.76
CA LYS A 301 16.35 3.39 -6.69
C LYS A 301 15.20 2.80 -7.49
N ASP A 302 15.33 1.55 -7.92
CA ASP A 302 14.27 0.83 -8.62
C ASP A 302 13.09 0.54 -7.69
N PHE A 303 13.33 0.16 -6.43
CA PHE A 303 12.28 0.02 -5.41
C PHE A 303 11.56 1.34 -5.20
N ALA A 304 12.34 2.41 -5.04
CA ALA A 304 11.83 3.71 -4.71
C ALA A 304 10.98 4.25 -5.86
N ARG A 305 11.48 4.26 -7.09
CA ARG A 305 10.74 4.72 -8.27
C ARG A 305 9.38 4.02 -8.44
N GLN A 306 9.27 2.76 -8.05
CA GLN A 306 8.04 1.98 -8.20
C GLN A 306 6.99 2.28 -7.13
N HIS A 307 7.42 2.63 -5.91
CA HIS A 307 6.55 2.72 -4.74
C HIS A 307 6.52 4.10 -4.08
N GLU A 308 7.38 5.03 -4.53
CA GLU A 308 7.36 6.43 -4.15
C GLU A 308 6.00 7.03 -4.51
N HIS A 309 5.45 7.83 -3.60
CA HIS A 309 4.11 8.37 -3.67
C HIS A 309 2.96 7.36 -3.55
N LEU A 310 3.23 6.06 -3.50
CA LEU A 310 2.24 5.03 -3.18
C LEU A 310 2.37 4.61 -1.72
N PHE A 311 3.51 4.05 -1.36
CA PHE A 311 3.73 3.47 -0.04
C PHE A 311 4.53 4.37 0.90
N PHE A 312 5.44 5.18 0.37
CA PHE A 312 6.24 6.10 1.17
C PHE A 312 6.37 7.47 0.47
N GLY A 313 6.71 8.49 1.25
CA GLY A 313 6.63 9.89 0.80
C GLY A 313 5.19 10.38 0.67
N PRO A 314 4.96 11.61 0.17
CA PRO A 314 3.61 12.18 0.08
C PRO A 314 2.77 11.38 -0.93
N LEU A 315 1.56 10.98 -0.52
CA LEU A 315 0.65 10.20 -1.36
C LEU A 315 0.30 10.94 -2.66
N GLY A 316 0.57 10.30 -3.78
CA GLY A 316 0.35 10.85 -5.12
C GLY A 316 -1.13 11.09 -5.40
N SER A 317 -1.45 12.21 -6.06
CA SER A 317 -2.83 12.58 -6.38
C SER A 317 -3.56 11.52 -7.21
N GLY A 318 -2.84 10.80 -8.07
CA GLY A 318 -3.38 9.68 -8.85
C GLY A 318 -3.90 8.54 -7.98
N TYR A 319 -3.16 8.16 -6.93
CA TYR A 319 -3.56 7.11 -6.01
C TYR A 319 -4.69 7.54 -5.08
N VAL A 320 -4.73 8.82 -4.69
CA VAL A 320 -5.89 9.36 -3.96
C VAL A 320 -7.15 9.27 -4.81
N GLN A 321 -7.07 9.62 -6.10
CA GLN A 321 -8.21 9.51 -6.99
C GLN A 321 -8.62 8.05 -7.23
N GLU A 322 -7.63 7.15 -7.36
CA GLU A 322 -7.88 5.72 -7.53
C GLU A 322 -8.60 5.11 -6.33
N LEU A 323 -8.26 5.53 -5.11
CA LEU A 323 -8.88 5.05 -3.87
C LEU A 323 -10.19 5.76 -3.51
N MET A 324 -10.32 7.06 -3.80
CA MET A 324 -11.51 7.83 -3.43
C MET A 324 -12.60 7.81 -4.50
N GLU A 325 -12.23 7.60 -5.77
CA GLU A 325 -13.12 7.79 -6.92
C GLU A 325 -13.87 9.14 -6.87
N ASP A 326 -13.20 10.19 -6.39
CA ASP A 326 -13.80 11.45 -5.94
C ASP A 326 -14.68 12.09 -7.02
N ASP A 327 -14.28 11.98 -8.29
CA ASP A 327 -15.02 12.57 -9.40
C ASP A 327 -16.29 11.79 -9.76
N ARG A 328 -16.27 10.45 -9.66
CA ARG A 328 -17.46 9.63 -9.93
C ARG A 328 -18.58 9.96 -8.95
N TRP A 329 -18.25 10.10 -7.67
CA TRP A 329 -19.26 10.38 -6.66
C TRP A 329 -19.74 11.83 -6.66
N LYS A 330 -18.91 12.78 -7.11
CA LYS A 330 -19.38 14.14 -7.43
C LYS A 330 -20.36 14.13 -8.58
N GLU A 331 -20.12 13.34 -9.63
CA GLU A 331 -21.04 13.18 -10.76
C GLU A 331 -22.35 12.56 -10.30
N HIS A 332 -22.31 11.44 -9.58
CA HIS A 332 -23.50 10.79 -9.03
C HIS A 332 -24.30 11.71 -8.09
N SER A 333 -23.61 12.49 -7.24
CA SER A 333 -24.25 13.49 -6.39
C SER A 333 -24.92 14.62 -7.17
N ARG A 334 -24.40 15.01 -8.35
CA ARG A 334 -25.02 16.02 -9.21
C ARG A 334 -26.26 15.48 -9.90
N GLU A 335 -26.17 14.29 -10.49
CA GLU A 335 -27.30 13.62 -11.14
C GLU A 335 -28.46 13.45 -10.16
N TRP A 336 -28.15 13.05 -8.92
CA TRP A 336 -29.14 12.97 -7.85
C TRP A 336 -29.81 14.32 -7.54
N GLN A 337 -29.03 15.40 -7.47
CA GLN A 337 -29.58 16.74 -7.20
C GLN A 337 -30.51 17.22 -8.32
N GLU A 338 -30.22 16.85 -9.57
CA GLU A 338 -31.09 17.12 -10.71
C GLU A 338 -32.39 16.33 -10.61
N GLN A 339 -32.32 15.01 -10.41
CA GLN A 339 -33.50 14.16 -10.24
C GLN A 339 -34.32 14.54 -9.02
N ARG A 340 -33.67 14.99 -7.94
CA ARG A 340 -34.37 15.53 -6.78
C ARG A 340 -35.22 16.73 -7.17
N ARG A 341 -34.76 17.64 -8.02
CA ARG A 341 -35.60 18.77 -8.46
C ARG A 341 -36.83 18.26 -9.21
N ASP A 342 -36.66 17.26 -10.06
CA ASP A 342 -37.77 16.63 -10.77
C ASP A 342 -38.75 15.96 -9.79
N PHE A 343 -38.25 15.29 -8.75
CA PHE A 343 -39.08 14.77 -7.67
C PHE A 343 -39.76 15.90 -6.91
N ASP A 344 -39.02 16.90 -6.43
CA ASP A 344 -39.56 18.01 -5.67
C ASP A 344 -40.62 18.76 -6.47
N ASP A 345 -40.50 18.88 -7.80
CA ASP A 345 -41.52 19.45 -8.69
C ASP A 345 -42.73 18.52 -8.85
N LEU A 346 -42.51 17.23 -9.13
CA LEU A 346 -43.58 16.20 -9.14
C LEU A 346 -44.35 16.14 -7.81
N LEU A 347 -43.66 16.40 -6.70
CA LEU A 347 -44.18 16.32 -5.33
C LEU A 347 -44.69 17.70 -4.81
N ARG A 348 -44.22 18.85 -5.32
CA ARG A 348 -44.64 20.22 -4.93
C ARG A 348 -45.95 20.64 -5.55
N GLU A 349 -46.27 20.17 -6.74
CA GLU A 349 -47.55 20.48 -7.41
C GLU A 349 -48.78 20.00 -6.60
N ARG A 350 -48.58 19.32 -5.46
CA ARG A 350 -49.57 18.40 -4.90
C ARG A 350 -49.80 18.61 -3.42
N ALA A 351 -50.41 19.73 -3.07
CA ALA A 351 -51.08 19.86 -1.79
C ALA A 351 -52.40 19.09 -1.88
N LEU A 352 -52.47 17.86 -1.35
CA LEU A 352 -53.72 17.09 -1.24
C LEU A 352 -54.72 17.88 -0.40
N ALA A 353 -55.47 18.80 -1.02
CA ALA A 353 -56.35 19.73 -0.33
C ALA A 353 -57.60 18.99 0.14
N ILE A 354 -57.78 18.91 1.46
CA ILE A 354 -59.02 18.51 2.12
C ILE A 354 -59.57 19.75 2.82
N SER A 355 -60.67 20.29 2.31
CA SER A 355 -61.36 21.45 2.88
C SER A 355 -62.87 21.26 2.80
N ASP A 356 -63.64 22.21 3.37
CA ASP A 356 -65.09 22.07 3.43
C ASP A 356 -65.79 21.90 2.07
N GLY A 357 -65.19 22.45 1.01
CA GLY A 357 -65.72 22.41 -0.36
C GLY A 357 -64.85 21.69 -1.38
N LYS A 358 -63.72 21.07 -0.98
CA LYS A 358 -62.79 20.41 -1.92
C LYS A 358 -62.12 19.18 -1.32
N VAL A 359 -61.99 18.13 -2.14
CA VAL A 359 -61.20 16.92 -1.85
C VAL A 359 -60.38 16.60 -3.11
N LEU A 360 -59.06 16.38 -2.99
CA LEU A 360 -58.16 16.15 -4.14
C LEU A 360 -58.29 17.26 -5.22
N GLU A 361 -58.48 18.50 -4.80
CA GLU A 361 -58.78 19.66 -5.66
C GLU A 361 -60.10 19.59 -6.45
N VAL A 362 -60.86 18.51 -6.32
CA VAL A 362 -62.20 18.36 -6.90
C VAL A 362 -63.18 19.20 -6.09
N SER A 363 -63.88 20.12 -6.74
CA SER A 363 -64.91 20.93 -6.08
C SER A 363 -66.12 20.06 -5.76
N LEU A 364 -66.58 20.17 -4.51
CA LEU A 364 -67.80 19.52 -4.03
C LEU A 364 -69.01 20.48 -4.03
N ASN A 365 -68.89 21.64 -4.68
CA ASN A 365 -69.86 22.74 -4.58
C ASN A 365 -71.27 22.41 -5.14
N GLY A 366 -71.44 21.28 -5.83
CA GLY A 366 -72.74 20.75 -6.28
C GLY A 366 -73.39 19.72 -5.35
N LEU A 367 -72.71 19.29 -4.29
CA LEU A 367 -73.23 18.31 -3.31
C LEU A 367 -73.90 19.01 -2.13
N SER A 368 -74.89 18.38 -1.51
CA SER A 368 -75.49 18.81 -0.24
C SER A 368 -74.50 18.68 0.92
N GLU A 369 -74.77 19.32 2.06
CA GLU A 369 -73.88 19.21 3.24
C GLU A 369 -73.66 17.77 3.71
N GLU A 370 -74.74 16.98 3.77
CA GLU A 370 -74.71 15.60 4.25
C GLU A 370 -73.87 14.72 3.31
N GLN A 371 -73.98 15.00 2.02
CA GLN A 371 -73.20 14.38 0.95
C GLN A 371 -71.71 14.73 1.01
N ARG A 372 -71.36 15.99 1.27
CA ARG A 372 -69.97 16.43 1.48
C ARG A 372 -69.35 15.80 2.72
N ARG A 373 -70.13 15.64 3.80
CA ARG A 373 -69.67 14.95 5.02
C ARG A 373 -69.39 13.47 4.75
N GLU A 374 -70.23 12.79 3.97
CA GLU A 374 -70.03 11.36 3.68
C GLU A 374 -68.80 11.09 2.81
N VAL A 375 -68.59 11.90 1.75
CA VAL A 375 -67.37 11.83 0.92
C VAL A 375 -66.12 12.02 1.78
N ARG A 376 -66.13 13.02 2.68
CA ARG A 376 -65.02 13.26 3.60
C ARG A 376 -64.82 12.12 4.58
N ARG A 377 -65.88 11.66 5.24
CA ARG A 377 -65.81 10.56 6.22
C ARG A 377 -65.17 9.31 5.63
N LYS A 378 -65.46 8.98 4.37
CA LYS A 378 -64.90 7.80 3.70
C LYS A 378 -63.46 7.97 3.23
N LEU A 379 -63.08 9.15 2.73
CA LEU A 379 -61.78 9.35 2.09
C LEU A 379 -60.72 9.99 3.00
N GLU A 380 -61.13 10.71 4.04
CA GLU A 380 -60.23 11.52 4.89
C GLU A 380 -59.14 10.70 5.56
N SER A 381 -59.46 9.53 6.11
CA SER A 381 -58.47 8.66 6.75
C SER A 381 -57.39 8.21 5.76
N GLY A 382 -57.80 7.72 4.58
CA GLY A 382 -56.87 7.26 3.55
C GLY A 382 -56.03 8.41 2.97
N LEU A 383 -56.62 9.58 2.75
CA LEU A 383 -55.88 10.73 2.24
C LEU A 383 -54.86 11.28 3.25
N ARG A 384 -55.21 11.30 4.55
CA ARG A 384 -54.26 11.68 5.62
C ARG A 384 -53.10 10.70 5.71
N GLU A 385 -53.37 9.40 5.64
CA GLU A 385 -52.34 8.35 5.66
C GLU A 385 -51.45 8.41 4.41
N LEU A 386 -52.04 8.63 3.24
CA LEU A 386 -51.30 8.85 2.00
C LEU A 386 -50.37 10.06 2.13
N LEU A 387 -50.87 11.20 2.62
CA LEU A 387 -50.07 12.41 2.85
C LEU A 387 -48.93 12.16 3.87
N ALA A 388 -49.19 11.43 4.96
CA ALA A 388 -48.18 11.09 5.94
C ALA A 388 -47.07 10.20 5.34
N THR A 389 -47.46 9.17 4.58
CA THR A 389 -46.53 8.26 3.90
C THR A 389 -45.72 9.01 2.84
N TRP A 390 -46.37 9.93 2.12
CA TRP A 390 -45.75 10.80 1.13
C TRP A 390 -44.71 11.73 1.73
N ASN A 391 -45.02 12.40 2.85
CA ASN A 391 -44.07 13.26 3.55
C ASN A 391 -42.86 12.47 4.06
N LYS A 392 -43.08 11.24 4.53
CA LYS A 392 -41.98 10.34 4.91
C LYS A 392 -41.13 9.96 3.70
N PHE A 393 -41.73 9.64 2.56
CA PHE A 393 -41.02 9.38 1.30
C PHE A 393 -40.19 10.60 0.87
N LYS A 394 -40.78 11.79 0.92
CA LYS A 394 -40.07 13.05 0.62
C LYS A 394 -38.85 13.25 1.51
N SER A 395 -38.95 12.97 2.81
CA SER A 395 -37.79 13.06 3.72
C SER A 395 -36.64 12.10 3.37
N MET A 396 -36.92 11.00 2.66
CA MET A 396 -35.88 10.07 2.17
C MET A 396 -35.22 10.57 0.88
N THR A 397 -35.87 11.45 0.14
CA THR A 397 -35.28 12.13 -1.03
C THR A 397 -34.41 13.35 -0.67
N ASP A 398 -34.40 13.76 0.61
CA ASP A 398 -33.53 14.84 1.06
C ASP A 398 -32.05 14.48 0.89
N ASP A 399 -31.28 15.48 0.45
CA ASP A 399 -29.89 15.44 -0.01
C ASP A 399 -29.04 14.35 0.68
N PRO A 400 -28.37 13.43 -0.06
CA PRO A 400 -27.52 12.39 0.50
C PRO A 400 -26.20 12.94 1.04
N THR A 401 -26.27 14.06 1.76
CA THR A 401 -25.21 14.62 2.61
C THR A 401 -24.55 13.56 3.48
N TRP A 402 -25.26 12.49 3.83
CA TRP A 402 -24.70 11.34 4.54
C TRP A 402 -23.60 10.61 3.74
N VAL A 403 -23.77 10.37 2.43
CA VAL A 403 -22.72 9.77 1.55
C VAL A 403 -21.51 10.71 1.47
N LEU A 404 -21.75 12.00 1.29
CA LEU A 404 -20.68 13.01 1.19
C LEU A 404 -19.94 13.21 2.52
N THR A 405 -20.62 13.03 3.66
CA THR A 405 -20.02 13.16 5.00
C THR A 405 -19.08 11.99 5.28
N SER A 406 -19.51 10.76 5.02
CA SER A 406 -18.64 9.57 5.14
C SER A 406 -17.41 9.67 4.23
N ARG A 407 -17.60 10.15 2.99
CA ARG A 407 -16.48 10.35 2.06
C ARG A 407 -15.54 11.48 2.47
N ARG A 408 -16.03 12.52 3.13
CA ARG A 408 -15.17 13.56 3.72
C ARG A 408 -14.30 13.00 4.86
N GLN A 409 -14.83 12.06 5.65
CA GLN A 409 -14.06 11.37 6.70
C GLN A 409 -12.96 10.49 6.09
N LEU A 410 -13.31 9.67 5.09
CA LEU A 410 -12.36 8.88 4.30
C LEU A 410 -11.25 9.75 3.69
N ARG A 411 -11.64 10.88 3.09
CA ARG A 411 -10.68 11.84 2.54
C ARG A 411 -9.76 12.43 3.60
N GLY A 412 -10.25 12.68 4.82
CA GLY A 412 -9.41 13.12 5.94
C GLY A 412 -8.30 12.12 6.29
N VAL A 413 -8.56 10.81 6.16
CA VAL A 413 -7.55 9.77 6.34
C VAL A 413 -6.46 9.87 5.27
N LEU A 414 -6.83 10.00 3.99
CA LEU A 414 -5.85 10.12 2.90
C LEU A 414 -5.12 11.46 2.88
N ASP A 415 -5.79 12.56 3.22
CA ASP A 415 -5.17 13.89 3.34
C ASP A 415 -4.15 13.92 4.48
N SER A 416 -4.29 13.07 5.51
CA SER A 416 -3.24 12.90 6.55
C SER A 416 -1.98 12.19 6.04
N MET A 417 -2.02 11.58 4.85
CA MET A 417 -0.91 10.87 4.20
C MET A 417 -0.27 11.67 3.05
N ARG A 418 -0.76 12.89 2.80
CA ARG A 418 -0.18 13.87 1.87
C ARG A 418 0.81 14.75 2.62
#